data_AF-B3P5Q6-F1
#
_entry.id   AF-B3P5Q6-F1
#
_cell.length_a   1.000
_cell.length_b   1.000
_cell.length_c   1.000
_cell.angle_alpha   90.00
_cell.angle_beta   90.00
_cell.angle_gamma   90.00
#
_symmetry.space_group_name_H-M   'P 1'
#
loop_
_entity.id
_entity.type
_entity.pdbx_description
1 polymer ?
#
loop_
_entity_poly.entity_id
_entity_poly.type
_entity_poly.pdbx_seq_one_letter_code
_entity_poly.pdbx_strand_id
1 'polypeptide(L)'
;MRLLITCILPILGLDYSASMWIKKYSENYHRPTYYNRAHRSKDHVDYNREALEERDKPKPVEVHKRLPFDATRDLSYYVNVLNEGSVICAGALISRRMVMTSTHCFPPRRYDVIYEYTAQHLSILTGMEFAKNPDPHKVIGFFMPVNKKERDTNHVALLALSNKLDRDHYRYIPLHRKRPQEGDDVQMAYYGPPKYQIRLYNTRVLGYDRCRIYYSLKEVFHISTIEPDFICVRNKRHSKKTTCSTRPGDPLLVDNKLAAINIYGEHCDEDDDSTNMDIYLPIRTVIPFIQTATDALRAFTGSGPYNESHGGTLSPLLESLVKRSPNVYVGGPLPELAFDDPLNGGIDREPENSIEKHIAAVLDYY
;
A
#
# COMPACT_ATOMS: atom_id res chain seq x y z
N MET A 1 -65.14 -15.15 -52.54
CA MET A 1 -63.83 -14.81 -51.94
C MET A 1 -63.45 -13.32 -52.01
N ARG A 2 -64.18 -12.42 -52.70
CA ARG A 2 -63.85 -10.97 -52.70
C ARG A 2 -64.43 -10.16 -51.52
N LEU A 3 -65.48 -10.65 -50.87
CA LEU A 3 -66.12 -9.96 -49.73
C LEU A 3 -65.36 -10.11 -48.39
N LEU A 4 -64.56 -11.16 -48.22
CA LEU A 4 -63.80 -11.39 -46.98
C LEU A 4 -62.58 -10.46 -46.87
N ILE A 5 -61.96 -10.08 -47.99
CA ILE A 5 -60.77 -9.22 -47.99
C ILE A 5 -61.14 -7.75 -47.73
N THR A 6 -62.30 -7.31 -48.21
CA THR A 6 -62.76 -5.92 -48.00
C THR A 6 -63.18 -5.61 -46.57
N CYS A 7 -63.54 -6.62 -45.76
CA CYS A 7 -63.92 -6.41 -44.36
C CYS A 7 -62.74 -6.52 -43.38
N ILE A 8 -61.64 -7.18 -43.74
CA ILE A 8 -60.49 -7.35 -42.85
C ILE A 8 -59.57 -6.10 -42.83
N LEU A 9 -59.44 -5.41 -43.97
CA LEU A 9 -58.64 -4.19 -44.08
C LEU A 9 -59.10 -3.01 -43.18
N PRO A 10 -60.41 -2.70 -43.04
CA PRO A 10 -60.82 -1.63 -42.13
C PRO A 10 -60.63 -1.98 -40.64
N ILE A 11 -60.69 -3.26 -40.27
CA ILE A 11 -60.49 -3.70 -38.88
C ILE A 11 -59.02 -3.50 -38.48
N LEU A 12 -58.08 -3.87 -39.35
CA LEU A 12 -56.64 -3.66 -39.09
C LEU A 12 -56.24 -2.17 -39.13
N GLY A 13 -56.93 -1.33 -39.92
CA GLY A 13 -56.67 0.11 -39.96
C GLY A 13 -57.14 0.87 -38.71
N LEU A 14 -58.20 0.39 -38.04
CA LEU A 14 -58.72 1.00 -36.82
C LEU A 14 -57.85 0.68 -35.59
N ASP A 15 -57.29 -0.53 -35.50
CA ASP A 15 -56.38 -0.88 -34.40
C ASP A 15 -55.05 -0.11 -34.45
N TYR A 16 -54.56 0.18 -35.66
CA TYR A 16 -53.31 0.94 -35.82
C TYR A 16 -53.44 2.42 -35.43
N SER A 17 -54.63 3.00 -35.61
CA SER A 17 -54.89 4.41 -35.26
C SER A 17 -55.25 4.59 -33.78
N ALA A 18 -55.84 3.58 -33.13
CA ALA A 18 -56.04 3.59 -31.67
C ALA A 18 -54.72 3.43 -30.87
N SER A 19 -53.71 2.77 -31.45
CA SER A 19 -52.44 2.44 -30.77
C SER A 19 -51.41 3.58 -30.74
N MET A 20 -51.61 4.68 -31.49
CA MET A 20 -50.62 5.77 -31.56
C MET A 20 -50.93 6.99 -30.67
N TRP A 21 -52.01 6.96 -29.89
CA TRP A 21 -52.27 7.98 -28.86
C TRP A 21 -51.74 7.54 -27.50
N ILE A 22 -50.45 7.24 -27.40
CA ILE A 22 -49.75 7.32 -26.12
C ILE A 22 -49.65 8.81 -25.81
N LYS A 23 -50.65 9.35 -25.10
CA LYS A 23 -50.50 10.64 -24.44
C LYS A 23 -49.31 10.52 -23.50
N LYS A 24 -48.21 11.19 -23.83
CA LYS A 24 -47.09 11.37 -22.91
C LYS A 24 -47.59 12.26 -21.77
N TYR A 25 -48.15 11.64 -20.74
CA TYR A 25 -48.44 12.33 -19.49
C TYR A 25 -47.10 12.70 -18.87
N SER A 26 -46.66 13.95 -19.04
CA SER A 26 -45.66 14.54 -18.15
C SER A 26 -46.37 14.77 -16.83
N GLU A 27 -46.41 13.75 -15.97
CA GLU A 27 -46.78 13.94 -14.58
C GLU A 27 -45.71 14.83 -13.95
N ASN A 28 -45.92 16.14 -14.00
CA ASN A 28 -45.23 17.07 -13.14
C ASN A 28 -45.74 16.79 -11.73
N TYR A 29 -45.09 15.84 -11.03
CA TYR A 29 -45.30 15.60 -9.61
C TYR A 29 -44.85 16.86 -8.84
N HIS A 30 -45.70 17.89 -8.82
CA HIS A 30 -45.64 18.91 -7.80
C HIS A 30 -46.20 18.28 -6.53
N ARG A 31 -45.34 17.60 -5.77
CA ARG A 31 -45.64 17.38 -4.35
C ARG A 31 -45.79 18.78 -3.73
N PRO A 32 -46.82 19.05 -2.92
CA PRO A 32 -46.94 20.33 -2.23
C PRO A 32 -45.65 20.57 -1.47
N THR A 33 -44.88 21.56 -1.90
CA THR A 33 -43.65 21.94 -1.22
C THR A 33 -44.08 22.48 0.14
N TYR A 34 -43.75 21.75 1.20
CA TYR A 34 -43.85 22.30 2.54
C TYR A 34 -42.88 23.48 2.59
N TYR A 35 -43.41 24.70 2.50
CA TYR A 35 -42.62 25.91 2.36
C TYR A 35 -41.94 26.22 3.70
N ASN A 36 -40.79 25.59 3.94
CA ASN A 36 -39.95 25.91 5.07
C ASN A 36 -39.11 27.14 4.73
N ARG A 37 -39.34 28.26 5.41
CA ARG A 37 -38.64 29.55 5.19
C ARG A 37 -37.12 29.46 5.37
N ALA A 38 -36.62 28.39 6.00
CA ALA A 38 -35.20 28.12 6.18
C ALA A 38 -34.52 27.39 4.99
N HIS A 39 -35.29 26.84 4.03
CA HIS A 39 -34.72 26.16 2.86
C HIS A 39 -34.48 27.15 1.72
N ARG A 40 -33.24 27.20 1.23
CA ARG A 40 -32.89 28.01 0.06
C ARG A 40 -33.25 27.23 -1.21
N SER A 41 -33.76 27.93 -2.22
CA SER A 41 -34.19 27.34 -3.50
C SER A 41 -33.09 26.54 -4.22
N LYS A 42 -31.83 26.88 -4.00
CA LYS A 42 -30.66 26.15 -4.52
C LYS A 42 -30.49 24.74 -3.94
N ASP A 43 -31.12 24.45 -2.81
CA ASP A 43 -31.05 23.16 -2.12
C ASP A 43 -32.29 22.30 -2.44
N HIS A 44 -33.15 22.75 -3.36
CA HIS A 44 -34.28 21.97 -3.85
C HIS A 44 -33.76 20.92 -4.84
N VAL A 45 -34.14 19.66 -4.60
CA VAL A 45 -33.93 18.60 -5.58
C VAL A 45 -34.88 18.89 -6.75
N ASP A 46 -34.33 19.13 -7.93
CA ASP A 46 -35.12 19.19 -9.16
C ASP A 46 -35.55 17.77 -9.51
N TYR A 47 -36.86 17.51 -9.42
CA TYR A 47 -37.46 16.22 -9.75
C TYR A 47 -37.80 16.12 -11.25
N ASN A 48 -37.38 17.08 -12.07
CA ASN A 48 -37.42 16.93 -13.51
C ASN A 48 -36.65 15.66 -13.90
N ARG A 49 -37.31 14.79 -14.69
CA ARG A 49 -36.76 13.52 -15.15
C ARG A 49 -35.38 13.70 -15.81
N GLU A 50 -35.20 14.77 -16.58
CA GLU A 50 -33.92 15.08 -17.23
C GLU A 50 -32.83 15.43 -16.21
N ALA A 51 -33.16 16.17 -15.14
CA ALA A 51 -32.23 16.51 -14.06
C ALA A 51 -31.86 15.28 -13.21
N LEU A 52 -32.80 14.35 -13.00
CA LEU A 52 -32.54 13.07 -12.34
C LEU A 52 -31.68 12.15 -13.21
N GLU A 53 -32.00 12.03 -14.50
CA GLU A 53 -31.19 11.28 -15.47
C GLU A 53 -29.78 11.87 -15.63
N GLU A 54 -29.60 13.19 -15.56
CA GLU A 54 -28.28 13.83 -15.53
C GLU A 54 -27.54 13.65 -14.20
N ARG A 55 -28.23 13.66 -13.07
CA ARG A 55 -27.65 13.35 -11.76
C ARG A 55 -27.15 11.92 -11.70
N ASP A 56 -27.89 11.00 -12.30
CA ASP A 56 -27.62 9.57 -12.28
C ASP A 56 -26.67 9.15 -13.43
N LYS A 57 -26.40 10.02 -14.42
CA LYS A 57 -25.29 9.85 -15.36
C LYS A 57 -23.99 9.86 -14.58
N PRO A 58 -23.16 8.79 -14.67
CA PRO A 58 -21.85 8.81 -14.06
C PRO A 58 -21.07 9.96 -14.68
N LYS A 59 -20.61 10.90 -13.85
CA LYS A 59 -19.73 11.98 -14.30
C LYS A 59 -18.59 11.34 -15.08
N PRO A 60 -18.26 11.83 -16.29
CA PRO A 60 -17.13 11.30 -17.03
C PRO A 60 -15.92 11.37 -16.10
N VAL A 61 -15.38 10.20 -15.74
CA VAL A 61 -14.21 10.13 -14.89
C VAL A 61 -13.12 10.80 -15.70
N GLU A 62 -12.72 12.02 -15.32
CA GLU A 62 -11.55 12.66 -15.91
C GLU A 62 -10.36 11.76 -15.64
N VAL A 63 -9.99 10.97 -16.65
CA VAL A 63 -8.81 10.11 -16.60
C VAL A 63 -7.61 11.02 -16.71
N HIS A 64 -7.23 11.67 -15.61
CA HIS A 64 -5.93 12.32 -15.52
C HIS A 64 -4.86 11.25 -15.69
N LYS A 65 -4.31 11.15 -16.91
CA LYS A 65 -3.16 10.30 -17.23
C LYS A 65 -1.96 10.83 -16.46
N ARG A 66 -1.78 10.33 -15.25
CA ARG A 66 -0.61 10.65 -14.45
C ARG A 66 0.64 10.09 -15.11
N LEU A 67 1.70 10.88 -15.10
CA LEU A 67 3.01 10.42 -15.54
C LEU A 67 3.45 9.20 -14.70
N PRO A 68 4.19 8.26 -15.31
CA PRO A 68 4.85 7.18 -14.59
C PRO A 68 5.69 7.73 -13.43
N PHE A 69 5.80 6.93 -12.36
CA PHE A 69 6.63 7.27 -11.22
C PHE A 69 8.09 7.39 -11.62
N ASP A 70 8.74 8.44 -11.15
CA ASP A 70 10.16 8.72 -11.39
C ASP A 70 10.82 9.17 -10.09
N ALA A 71 11.79 8.40 -9.60
CA ALA A 71 12.44 8.67 -8.32
C ALA A 71 13.29 9.95 -8.30
N THR A 72 13.63 10.50 -9.47
CA THR A 72 14.36 11.78 -9.56
C THR A 72 13.44 12.98 -9.35
N ARG A 73 12.15 12.85 -9.72
CA ARG A 73 11.15 13.92 -9.68
C ARG A 73 10.21 13.78 -8.48
N ASP A 74 9.76 12.56 -8.20
CA ASP A 74 8.65 12.27 -7.31
C ASP A 74 9.12 12.05 -5.86
N LEU A 75 9.87 13.00 -5.29
CA LEU A 75 10.65 12.85 -4.04
C LEU A 75 9.86 12.52 -2.76
N SER A 76 8.53 12.55 -2.77
CA SER A 76 7.71 12.19 -1.61
C SER A 76 7.82 10.71 -1.21
N TYR A 77 8.36 9.85 -2.07
CA TYR A 77 8.56 8.45 -1.72
C TYR A 77 9.63 8.26 -0.64
N TYR A 78 10.65 9.12 -0.60
CA TYR A 78 11.68 9.04 0.42
C TYR A 78 11.13 9.65 1.70
N VAL A 79 11.32 8.99 2.83
CA VAL A 79 10.70 9.39 4.10
C VAL A 79 11.77 9.49 5.17
N ASN A 80 11.68 10.54 5.99
CA ASN A 80 12.38 10.61 7.27
C ASN A 80 11.41 10.12 8.33
N VAL A 81 11.84 9.16 9.14
CA VAL A 81 11.11 8.64 10.29
C VAL A 81 11.56 9.38 11.53
N LEU A 82 10.60 9.93 12.27
CA LEU A 82 10.82 10.74 13.45
C LEU A 82 10.28 10.01 14.68
N ASN A 83 11.03 10.07 15.78
CA ASN A 83 10.57 9.72 17.10
C ASN A 83 10.65 10.97 17.98
N GLU A 84 9.53 11.38 18.57
CA GLU A 84 9.44 12.60 19.40
C GLU A 84 10.00 13.85 18.67
N GLY A 85 9.76 13.94 17.36
CA GLY A 85 10.22 15.05 16.51
C GLY A 85 11.68 14.99 16.06
N SER A 86 12.46 13.99 16.50
CA SER A 86 13.84 13.79 16.08
C SER A 86 13.95 12.71 15.01
N VAL A 87 14.70 12.97 13.94
CA VAL A 87 14.92 11.98 12.86
C VAL A 87 15.75 10.81 13.38
N ILE A 88 15.16 9.62 13.39
CA ILE A 88 15.84 8.39 13.79
C ILE A 88 16.30 7.57 12.60
N CYS A 89 15.58 7.64 11.48
CA CYS A 89 15.85 6.80 10.31
C CYS A 89 15.31 7.37 9.01
N ALA A 90 15.70 6.73 7.91
CA ALA A 90 15.07 6.90 6.61
C ALA A 90 13.97 5.85 6.38
N GLY A 91 13.30 5.92 5.24
CA GLY A 91 12.27 4.96 4.85
C GLY A 91 11.73 5.24 3.45
N ALA A 92 10.82 4.37 3.03
CA ALA A 92 10.13 4.49 1.75
C ALA A 92 8.61 4.47 1.94
N LEU A 93 7.91 5.45 1.38
CA LEU A 93 6.47 5.44 1.24
C LEU A 93 6.09 4.42 0.16
N ILE A 94 5.47 3.31 0.56
CA ILE A 94 5.08 2.20 -0.34
C ILE A 94 3.59 2.20 -0.68
N SER A 95 2.80 3.00 0.03
CA SER A 95 1.42 3.34 -0.31
C SER A 95 1.05 4.70 0.27
N ARG A 96 -0.13 5.23 -0.03
CA ARG A 96 -0.63 6.50 0.57
C ARG A 96 -0.76 6.48 2.10
N ARG A 97 -0.62 5.31 2.75
CA ARG A 97 -0.80 5.15 4.19
C ARG A 97 0.24 4.24 4.83
N MET A 98 1.26 3.80 4.10
CA MET A 98 2.23 2.83 4.62
C MET A 98 3.64 3.26 4.24
N VAL A 99 4.49 3.35 5.26
CA VAL A 99 5.92 3.60 5.15
C VAL A 99 6.66 2.35 5.60
N MET A 100 7.76 2.04 4.94
CA MET A 100 8.64 0.94 5.26
C MET A 100 10.02 1.45 5.66
N THR A 101 10.60 0.86 6.69
CA THR A 101 11.91 1.25 7.25
C THR A 101 12.59 0.03 7.90
N SER A 102 13.80 0.20 8.44
CA SER A 102 14.55 -0.86 9.13
C SER A 102 14.09 -1.06 10.58
N THR A 103 14.10 -2.28 11.10
CA THR A 103 13.90 -2.53 12.55
C THR A 103 15.07 -2.04 13.39
N HIS A 104 16.28 -1.91 12.81
CA HIS A 104 17.46 -1.41 13.51
C HIS A 104 17.33 0.06 13.96
N CYS A 105 16.34 0.77 13.42
CA CYS A 105 15.92 2.10 13.89
C CYS A 105 15.35 2.10 15.31
N PHE A 106 14.94 0.94 15.81
CA PHE A 106 14.19 0.76 17.04
C PHE A 106 14.90 -0.22 17.98
N PRO A 107 16.16 0.06 18.40
CA PRO A 107 16.91 -0.85 19.24
C PRO A 107 16.20 -1.06 20.59
N PRO A 108 16.14 -2.30 21.11
CA PRO A 108 15.60 -2.55 22.44
C PRO A 108 16.53 -1.91 23.48
N ARG A 109 15.99 -1.05 24.36
CA ARG A 109 16.79 -0.45 25.43
C ARG A 109 17.03 -1.48 26.52
N ARG A 110 18.30 -1.81 26.78
CA ARG A 110 18.70 -2.84 27.77
C ARG A 110 18.45 -2.41 29.23
N TYR A 111 18.17 -1.14 29.51
CA TYR A 111 18.13 -0.60 30.88
C TYR A 111 16.96 0.35 31.22
N ASP A 112 16.18 0.82 30.24
CA ASP A 112 15.04 1.73 30.48
C ASP A 112 13.73 1.12 29.99
N VAL A 113 12.91 0.64 30.92
CA VAL A 113 11.54 0.13 30.68
C VAL A 113 10.54 1.22 30.23
N ILE A 114 10.95 2.49 30.21
CA ILE A 114 10.06 3.65 29.95
C ILE A 114 10.04 4.04 28.46
N TYR A 115 11.08 3.68 27.70
CA TYR A 115 11.19 4.06 26.28
C TYR A 115 10.80 2.92 25.35
N GLU A 116 9.49 2.64 25.31
CA GLU A 116 8.91 1.79 24.27
C GLU A 116 8.60 2.64 23.02
N TYR A 117 9.03 2.16 21.85
CA TYR A 117 8.64 2.77 20.59
C TYR A 117 7.17 2.45 20.33
N THR A 118 6.31 3.46 20.50
CA THR A 118 4.88 3.34 20.21
C THR A 118 4.51 4.20 19.02
N ALA A 119 3.47 3.81 18.28
CA ALA A 119 2.95 4.58 17.15
C ALA A 119 2.66 6.04 17.51
N GLN A 120 2.31 6.34 18.77
CA GLN A 120 1.96 7.69 19.23
C GLN A 120 3.16 8.64 19.23
N HIS A 121 4.37 8.13 19.46
CA HIS A 121 5.61 8.92 19.46
C HIS A 121 6.26 8.99 18.08
N LEU A 122 5.76 8.20 17.12
CA LEU A 122 6.28 8.13 15.77
C LEU A 122 5.52 9.06 14.83
N SER A 123 6.29 9.75 13.99
CA SER A 123 5.78 10.56 12.89
C SER A 123 6.72 10.49 11.71
N ILE A 124 6.29 10.98 10.55
CA ILE A 124 7.11 10.99 9.35
C ILE A 124 7.03 12.33 8.62
N LEU A 125 8.13 12.66 7.94
CA LEU A 125 8.20 13.75 6.96
C LEU A 125 8.67 13.18 5.63
N THR A 126 7.95 13.49 4.56
CA THR A 126 8.39 13.08 3.22
C THR A 126 9.58 13.92 2.75
N GLY A 127 10.29 13.41 1.74
CA GLY A 127 11.48 14.02 1.20
C GLY A 127 11.30 15.45 0.70
N MET A 128 10.12 15.74 0.15
CA MET A 128 9.74 17.07 -0.34
C MET A 128 9.33 18.06 0.77
N GLU A 129 9.03 17.55 1.96
CA GLU A 129 8.58 18.32 3.12
C GLU A 129 9.72 18.60 4.10
N PHE A 130 10.71 17.72 4.18
CA PHE A 130 11.73 17.75 5.23
C PHE A 130 12.46 19.11 5.34
N ALA A 131 12.79 19.74 4.20
CA ALA A 131 13.42 21.06 4.20
C ALA A 131 12.47 22.21 4.58
N LYS A 132 11.15 22.01 4.49
CA LYS A 132 10.11 23.00 4.82
C LYS A 132 9.65 22.91 6.28
N ASN A 133 9.95 21.79 6.94
CA ASN A 133 9.58 21.48 8.32
C ASN A 133 8.08 21.74 8.64
N PRO A 134 7.13 21.17 7.87
CA PRO A 134 5.71 21.25 8.21
C PRO A 134 5.37 20.35 9.40
N ASP A 135 4.10 20.38 9.82
CA ASP A 135 3.59 19.42 10.81
C ASP A 135 3.80 17.96 10.31
N PRO A 136 4.50 17.11 11.07
CA PRO A 136 4.75 15.73 10.67
C PRO A 136 3.49 14.88 10.57
N HIS A 137 3.47 13.95 9.61
CA HIS A 137 2.36 13.00 9.47
C HIS A 137 2.41 11.96 10.59
N LYS A 138 1.35 11.90 11.39
CA LYS A 138 1.25 11.00 12.56
C LYS A 138 1.11 9.53 12.15
N VAL A 139 1.68 8.64 12.96
CA VAL A 139 1.54 7.19 12.81
C VAL A 139 0.39 6.68 13.71
N ILE A 140 -0.43 5.77 13.19
CA ILE A 140 -1.53 5.10 13.94
C ILE A 140 -1.22 3.63 14.23
N GLY A 141 -0.35 3.01 13.44
CA GLY A 141 0.04 1.61 13.60
C GLY A 141 1.54 1.44 13.38
N PHE A 142 2.15 0.64 14.24
CA PHE A 142 3.56 0.29 14.16
C PHE A 142 3.66 -1.22 14.12
N PHE A 143 4.08 -1.76 12.98
CA PHE A 143 4.23 -3.19 12.77
C PHE A 143 5.71 -3.54 12.78
N MET A 144 6.10 -4.25 13.82
CA MET A 144 7.38 -4.94 13.89
C MET A 144 7.11 -6.44 13.99
N PRO A 145 7.90 -7.29 13.32
CA PRO A 145 7.86 -8.71 13.57
C PRO A 145 8.36 -8.98 14.99
N VAL A 146 7.54 -9.65 15.80
CA VAL A 146 7.96 -10.14 17.12
C VAL A 146 7.95 -11.65 17.04
N ASN A 147 9.12 -12.28 17.04
CA ASN A 147 9.20 -13.73 17.16
C ASN A 147 9.70 -14.11 18.55
N LYS A 148 8.85 -14.80 19.32
CA LYS A 148 9.14 -15.27 20.70
C LYS A 148 10.03 -16.51 20.74
N LYS A 149 10.26 -17.17 19.60
CA LYS A 149 11.06 -18.39 19.49
C LYS A 149 11.99 -18.22 18.28
N GLU A 150 13.21 -17.81 18.56
CA GLU A 150 14.38 -17.71 17.67
C GLU A 150 14.21 -18.26 16.24
N ARG A 151 14.24 -17.37 15.23
CA ARG A 151 15.24 -17.32 14.13
C ARG A 151 14.82 -16.54 12.88
N ASP A 152 13.56 -16.16 12.72
CA ASP A 152 13.15 -15.30 11.61
C ASP A 152 12.65 -13.95 12.15
N THR A 153 13.57 -12.98 12.21
CA THR A 153 13.25 -11.58 12.43
C THR A 153 13.12 -10.92 11.06
N ASN A 154 11.95 -10.40 10.66
CA ASN A 154 11.98 -9.48 9.52
C ASN A 154 12.77 -8.24 9.95
N HIS A 155 13.85 -7.92 9.26
CA HIS A 155 14.66 -6.73 9.54
C HIS A 155 13.99 -5.42 9.08
N VAL A 156 12.69 -5.49 8.81
CA VAL A 156 11.85 -4.39 8.32
C VAL A 156 10.73 -4.09 9.32
N ALA A 157 10.49 -2.80 9.54
CA ALA A 157 9.32 -2.29 10.21
C ALA A 157 8.40 -1.54 9.24
N LEU A 158 7.10 -1.57 9.50
CA LEU A 158 6.10 -0.84 8.74
C LEU A 158 5.36 0.16 9.64
N LEU A 159 5.19 1.38 9.14
CA LEU A 159 4.48 2.46 9.82
C LEU A 159 3.21 2.77 9.03
N ALA A 160 2.06 2.60 9.70
CA ALA A 160 0.78 3.02 9.15
C ALA A 160 0.47 4.47 9.53
N LEU A 161 0.19 5.29 8.54
CA LEU A 161 -0.15 6.70 8.74
C LEU A 161 -1.59 6.85 9.24
N SER A 162 -1.80 7.80 10.15
CA SER A 162 -3.14 8.11 10.66
C SER A 162 -4.06 8.56 9.54
N ASN A 163 -3.57 9.44 8.66
CA ASN A 163 -4.31 9.93 7.49
C ASN A 163 -3.73 9.37 6.18
N LYS A 164 -4.60 9.15 5.19
CA LYS A 164 -4.15 8.85 3.83
C LYS A 164 -3.57 10.14 3.23
N LEU A 165 -2.32 10.09 2.78
CA LEU A 165 -1.69 11.20 2.09
C LEU A 165 -2.45 11.52 0.80
N ASP A 166 -2.53 12.80 0.44
CA ASP A 166 -3.22 13.23 -0.77
C ASP A 166 -2.64 12.56 -2.02
N ARG A 167 -3.52 12.11 -2.92
CA ARG A 167 -3.09 11.32 -4.08
C ARG A 167 -2.32 12.19 -5.07
N ASP A 168 -2.72 13.44 -5.25
CA ASP A 168 -2.18 14.36 -6.27
C ASP A 168 -0.88 15.02 -5.79
N HIS A 169 -0.75 15.24 -4.48
CA HIS A 169 0.44 15.82 -3.88
C HIS A 169 1.57 14.81 -3.59
N TYR A 170 1.22 13.59 -3.13
CA TYR A 170 2.21 12.60 -2.70
C TYR A 170 2.26 11.38 -3.62
N ARG A 171 3.47 10.91 -3.88
CA ARG A 171 3.78 9.78 -4.74
C ARG A 171 4.54 8.74 -3.92
N TYR A 172 4.01 7.53 -3.87
CA TYR A 172 4.68 6.39 -3.25
C TYR A 172 5.45 5.60 -4.32
N ILE A 173 6.53 4.92 -3.90
CA ILE A 173 7.37 4.15 -4.81
C ILE A 173 6.74 2.77 -5.09
N PRO A 174 6.62 2.34 -6.36
CA PRO A 174 6.20 0.97 -6.69
C PRO A 174 7.23 -0.06 -6.24
N LEU A 175 6.76 -1.28 -5.90
CA LEU A 175 7.64 -2.36 -5.43
C LEU A 175 8.25 -3.16 -6.59
N HIS A 176 9.53 -3.49 -6.47
CA HIS A 176 10.25 -4.40 -7.35
C HIS A 176 10.26 -5.80 -6.72
N ARG A 177 9.62 -6.78 -7.37
CA ARG A 177 9.41 -8.12 -6.80
C ARG A 177 10.57 -9.10 -7.04
N LYS A 178 11.48 -8.78 -7.97
CA LYS A 178 12.64 -9.64 -8.24
C LYS A 178 13.76 -9.28 -7.24
N ARG A 179 14.57 -10.28 -6.87
CA ARG A 179 15.77 -10.05 -6.04
C ARG A 179 16.91 -9.62 -6.96
N PRO A 180 17.54 -8.45 -6.75
CA PRO A 180 18.76 -8.07 -7.46
C PRO A 180 19.85 -9.13 -7.29
N GLN A 181 20.52 -9.49 -8.38
CA GLN A 181 21.60 -10.46 -8.43
C GLN A 181 22.97 -9.77 -8.42
N GLU A 182 24.03 -10.53 -8.12
CA GLU A 182 25.39 -10.01 -8.20
C GLU A 182 25.69 -9.42 -9.58
N GLY A 183 26.26 -8.22 -9.61
CA GLY A 183 26.58 -7.50 -10.84
C GLY A 183 25.45 -6.63 -11.38
N ASP A 184 24.20 -6.76 -10.89
CA ASP A 184 23.09 -5.90 -11.32
C ASP A 184 23.36 -4.44 -10.95
N ASP A 185 23.02 -3.54 -11.87
CA ASP A 185 23.02 -2.09 -11.65
C ASP A 185 21.81 -1.68 -10.79
N VAL A 186 22.08 -0.90 -9.74
CA VAL A 186 21.10 -0.44 -8.77
C VAL A 186 21.35 1.04 -8.43
N GLN A 187 20.32 1.71 -7.91
CA GLN A 187 20.44 3.09 -7.45
C GLN A 187 20.17 3.19 -5.96
N MET A 188 21.14 3.69 -5.19
CA MET A 188 20.97 4.01 -3.78
C MET A 188 20.34 5.39 -3.65
N ALA A 189 19.18 5.48 -3.00
CA ALA A 189 18.57 6.74 -2.65
C ALA A 189 18.91 7.10 -1.21
N TYR A 190 19.50 8.28 -1.02
CA TYR A 190 19.92 8.73 0.31
C TYR A 190 19.84 10.24 0.44
N TYR A 191 19.76 10.71 1.68
CA TYR A 191 19.75 12.13 2.01
C TYR A 191 21.13 12.58 2.45
N GLY A 192 21.85 13.29 1.57
CA GLY A 192 23.27 13.55 1.78
C GLY A 192 23.67 15.04 1.87
N PRO A 193 24.75 15.36 2.61
CA PRO A 193 25.38 16.68 2.58
C PRO A 193 26.03 16.98 1.22
N PRO A 194 26.37 18.25 0.91
CA PRO A 194 26.20 19.45 1.74
C PRO A 194 24.86 20.16 1.55
N LYS A 195 24.12 19.85 0.48
CA LYS A 195 22.86 20.53 0.16
C LYS A 195 21.64 19.96 0.90
N TYR A 196 21.81 18.86 1.63
CA TYR A 196 20.74 18.15 2.32
C TYR A 196 19.57 17.88 1.36
N GLN A 197 19.87 17.12 0.30
CA GLN A 197 18.92 16.78 -0.76
C GLN A 197 19.00 15.28 -1.00
N ILE A 198 17.86 14.73 -1.45
CA ILE A 198 17.79 13.33 -1.87
C ILE A 198 18.62 13.18 -3.14
N ARG A 199 19.54 12.21 -3.12
CA ARG A 199 20.40 11.88 -4.25
C ARG A 199 20.23 10.42 -4.60
N LEU A 200 20.30 10.14 -5.89
CA LEU A 200 20.42 8.80 -6.43
C LEU A 200 21.88 8.55 -6.80
N TYR A 201 22.45 7.47 -6.28
CA TYR A 201 23.79 7.03 -6.64
C TYR A 201 23.73 5.69 -7.36
N ASN A 202 24.15 5.71 -8.62
CA ASN A 202 24.27 4.51 -9.43
C ASN A 202 25.45 3.67 -8.92
N THR A 203 25.19 2.41 -8.67
CA THR A 203 26.14 1.46 -8.14
C THR A 203 25.70 0.05 -8.54
N ARG A 204 26.35 -0.97 -7.97
CA ARG A 204 26.10 -2.38 -8.29
C ARG A 204 26.01 -3.26 -7.06
N VAL A 205 25.28 -4.36 -7.21
CA VAL A 205 25.26 -5.45 -6.23
C VAL A 205 26.60 -6.19 -6.26
N LEU A 206 27.13 -6.47 -5.08
CA LEU A 206 28.37 -7.22 -4.86
C LEU A 206 28.06 -8.67 -4.49
N GLY A 207 29.01 -9.57 -4.77
CA GLY A 207 28.92 -10.97 -4.37
C GLY A 207 28.79 -11.15 -2.86
N TYR A 208 27.87 -12.05 -2.47
CA TYR A 208 27.54 -12.33 -1.09
C TYR A 208 28.76 -12.82 -0.28
N ASP A 209 29.60 -13.70 -0.85
CA ASP A 209 30.77 -14.22 -0.16
C ASP A 209 31.79 -13.13 0.19
N ARG A 210 31.98 -12.16 -0.72
CA ARG A 210 32.85 -11.01 -0.47
C ARG A 210 32.31 -10.16 0.69
N CYS A 211 31.01 -9.97 0.74
CA CYS A 211 30.36 -9.23 1.80
C CYS A 211 30.46 -9.93 3.15
N ARG A 212 30.17 -11.23 3.18
CA ARG A 212 30.31 -12.06 4.38
C ARG A 212 31.73 -11.97 4.92
N ILE A 213 32.75 -12.18 4.08
CA ILE A 213 34.16 -12.11 4.49
C ILE A 213 34.51 -10.72 5.04
N TYR A 214 34.10 -9.65 4.35
CA TYR A 214 34.38 -8.28 4.76
C TYR A 214 33.87 -7.98 6.18
N TYR A 215 32.59 -8.28 6.44
CA TYR A 215 32.00 -8.04 7.76
C TYR A 215 32.43 -9.05 8.83
N SER A 216 32.79 -10.27 8.44
CA SER A 216 33.39 -11.27 9.35
C SER A 216 34.74 -10.80 9.89
N LEU A 217 35.59 -10.24 9.03
CA LEU A 217 36.95 -9.83 9.39
C LEU A 217 36.98 -8.58 10.27
N LYS A 218 35.98 -7.71 10.15
CA LYS A 218 35.95 -6.44 10.89
C LYS A 218 35.26 -6.56 12.27
N GLU A 219 34.82 -7.76 12.68
CA GLU A 219 34.06 -8.04 13.92
C GLU A 219 32.82 -7.15 14.14
N VAL A 220 32.37 -6.43 13.12
CA VAL A 220 31.28 -5.45 13.24
C VAL A 220 29.94 -6.14 13.46
N PHE A 221 29.77 -7.33 12.87
CA PHE A 221 28.57 -8.13 12.97
C PHE A 221 28.93 -9.60 13.18
N HIS A 222 28.23 -10.27 14.10
CA HIS A 222 28.37 -11.72 14.23
C HIS A 222 27.86 -12.36 12.92
N ILE A 223 28.69 -13.21 12.28
CA ILE A 223 28.43 -13.86 10.98
C ILE A 223 27.06 -14.56 10.94
N SER A 224 26.57 -15.04 12.09
CA SER A 224 25.25 -15.64 12.27
C SER A 224 24.07 -14.69 12.02
N THR A 225 24.31 -13.37 11.90
CA THR A 225 23.28 -12.36 11.63
C THR A 225 23.10 -12.04 10.15
N ILE A 226 24.02 -12.46 9.27
CA ILE A 226 23.84 -12.28 7.82
C ILE A 226 23.01 -13.44 7.30
N GLU A 227 21.69 -13.22 7.24
CA GLU A 227 20.73 -14.13 6.60
C GLU A 227 21.04 -14.27 5.09
N PRO A 228 20.78 -15.45 4.48
CA PRO A 228 21.09 -15.71 3.07
C PRO A 228 20.30 -14.81 2.09
N ASP A 229 19.30 -14.09 2.59
CA ASP A 229 18.45 -13.21 1.80
C ASP A 229 18.97 -11.79 1.65
N PHE A 230 19.96 -11.38 2.43
CA PHE A 230 20.57 -10.06 2.26
C PHE A 230 21.32 -9.95 0.94
N ILE A 231 21.41 -8.70 0.46
CA ILE A 231 22.27 -8.32 -0.65
C ILE A 231 23.20 -7.20 -0.19
N CYS A 232 24.41 -7.19 -0.74
CA CYS A 232 25.38 -6.16 -0.43
C CYS A 232 25.59 -5.27 -1.64
N VAL A 233 25.59 -3.97 -1.40
CA VAL A 233 25.64 -2.96 -2.45
C VAL A 233 26.86 -2.10 -2.22
N ARG A 234 27.61 -1.81 -3.28
CA ARG A 234 28.80 -0.96 -3.17
C ARG A 234 28.39 0.48 -2.80
N ASN A 235 28.96 1.01 -1.74
CA ASN A 235 28.79 2.40 -1.34
C ASN A 235 30.00 3.26 -1.78
N LYS A 236 29.86 4.58 -1.68
CA LYS A 236 30.93 5.54 -1.94
C LYS A 236 32.07 5.35 -0.94
N ARG A 237 33.29 5.55 -1.43
CA ARG A 237 34.45 5.67 -0.55
C ARG A 237 34.35 6.95 0.26
N HIS A 238 34.72 6.86 1.53
CA HIS A 238 34.91 8.04 2.34
C HIS A 238 36.21 8.71 1.89
N SER A 239 36.13 9.96 1.44
CA SER A 239 37.28 10.76 1.04
C SER A 239 36.97 12.24 1.30
N LYS A 240 37.99 13.10 1.24
CA LYS A 240 37.80 14.57 1.34
C LYS A 240 36.79 15.13 0.32
N LYS A 241 36.50 14.41 -0.77
CA LYS A 241 35.57 14.82 -1.83
C LYS A 241 34.22 14.10 -1.79
N THR A 242 34.14 12.94 -1.14
CA THR A 242 32.96 12.08 -1.14
C THR A 242 32.73 11.50 0.24
N THR A 243 31.56 11.73 0.80
CA THR A 243 31.13 11.05 2.02
C THR A 243 30.19 9.91 1.65
N CYS A 244 30.42 8.74 2.24
CA CYS A 244 29.39 7.72 2.32
C CYS A 244 28.35 8.23 3.34
N SER A 245 27.08 8.20 2.93
CA SER A 245 26.01 8.94 3.61
C SER A 245 24.72 8.16 3.44
N THR A 246 24.58 7.07 4.18
CA THR A 246 23.41 6.20 4.13
C THR A 246 22.90 5.92 5.53
N ARG A 247 21.59 5.76 5.66
CA ARG A 247 20.91 5.56 6.93
C ARG A 247 20.09 4.28 6.89
N PRO A 248 19.86 3.64 8.05
CA PRO A 248 18.92 2.53 8.11
C PRO A 248 17.56 3.00 7.58
N GLY A 249 16.94 2.18 6.73
CA GLY A 249 15.71 2.50 6.02
C GLY A 249 15.90 3.12 4.63
N ASP A 250 17.12 3.48 4.21
CA ASP A 250 17.34 4.08 2.89
C ASP A 250 16.90 3.13 1.75
N PRO A 251 16.14 3.61 0.75
CA PRO A 251 15.67 2.77 -0.34
C PRO A 251 16.75 2.47 -1.38
N LEU A 252 16.76 1.23 -1.86
CA LEU A 252 17.50 0.78 -3.04
C LEU A 252 16.53 0.60 -4.20
N LEU A 253 16.88 1.14 -5.37
CA LEU A 253 15.99 1.20 -6.52
C LEU A 253 16.54 0.41 -7.72
N VAL A 254 15.62 -0.20 -8.46
CA VAL A 254 15.83 -0.78 -9.80
C VAL A 254 14.66 -0.31 -10.66
N ASP A 255 14.95 0.34 -11.79
CA ASP A 255 13.93 0.88 -12.73
C ASP A 255 12.85 1.73 -12.06
N ASN A 256 13.23 2.69 -11.21
CA ASN A 256 12.30 3.52 -10.43
C ASN A 256 11.35 2.73 -9.50
N LYS A 257 11.70 1.50 -9.14
CA LYS A 257 10.95 0.66 -8.20
C LYS A 257 11.82 0.30 -7.01
N LEU A 258 11.19 0.14 -5.85
CA LEU A 258 11.85 -0.21 -4.61
C LEU A 258 12.26 -1.69 -4.63
N ALA A 259 13.57 -1.94 -4.67
CA ALA A 259 14.17 -3.27 -4.77
C ALA A 259 14.66 -3.81 -3.43
N ALA A 260 15.12 -2.94 -2.54
CA ALA A 260 15.53 -3.31 -1.19
C ALA A 260 15.52 -2.10 -0.23
N ILE A 261 15.68 -2.36 1.07
CA ILE A 261 15.84 -1.33 2.11
C ILE A 261 17.16 -1.55 2.84
N ASN A 262 17.89 -0.47 3.11
CA ASN A 262 19.13 -0.51 3.89
C ASN A 262 18.80 -0.90 5.34
N ILE A 263 19.50 -1.89 5.88
CA ILE A 263 19.20 -2.43 7.21
C ILE A 263 20.04 -1.76 8.30
N TYR A 264 21.35 -1.60 8.08
CA TYR A 264 22.30 -1.17 9.12
C TYR A 264 22.79 0.27 8.98
N GLY A 265 22.47 0.94 7.87
CA GLY A 265 22.95 2.27 7.52
C GLY A 265 24.29 2.24 6.80
N GLU A 266 25.02 3.35 6.93
CA GLU A 266 26.33 3.53 6.35
C GLU A 266 27.41 2.72 7.06
N HIS A 267 28.26 2.09 6.25
CA HIS A 267 29.52 1.55 6.73
C HIS A 267 30.66 2.11 5.89
N CYS A 268 31.14 3.28 6.34
CA CYS A 268 32.21 3.99 5.65
C CYS A 268 33.54 3.65 6.33
N ASP A 269 34.34 2.78 5.71
CA ASP A 269 35.73 2.64 6.11
C ASP A 269 36.55 3.84 5.61
N GLU A 270 37.46 4.31 6.45
CA GLU A 270 38.41 5.38 6.15
C GLU A 270 39.66 4.87 5.41
N ASP A 271 39.86 3.54 5.38
CA ASP A 271 41.00 2.89 4.72
C ASP A 271 40.86 2.96 3.19
N ASP A 272 41.86 3.54 2.51
CA ASP A 272 41.86 3.78 1.05
C ASP A 272 41.67 2.51 0.19
N ASP A 273 42.03 1.34 0.72
CA ASP A 273 41.95 0.05 0.03
C ASP A 273 40.63 -0.71 0.27
N SER A 274 39.80 -0.25 1.20
CA SER A 274 38.53 -0.90 1.51
C SER A 274 37.46 -0.63 0.44
N THR A 275 36.59 -1.62 0.21
CA THR A 275 35.39 -1.44 -0.62
C THR A 275 34.22 -1.24 0.31
N ASN A 276 33.83 0.02 0.53
CA ASN A 276 32.62 0.33 1.29
C ASN A 276 31.42 -0.36 0.66
N MET A 277 30.65 -1.02 1.50
CA MET A 277 29.45 -1.73 1.13
C MET A 277 28.41 -1.56 2.21
N ASP A 278 27.15 -1.62 1.79
CA ASP A 278 25.99 -1.52 2.66
C ASP A 278 25.14 -2.79 2.49
N ILE A 279 24.49 -3.21 3.56
CA ILE A 279 23.61 -4.39 3.59
C ILE A 279 22.16 -3.96 3.40
N TYR A 280 21.51 -4.60 2.44
CA TYR A 280 20.14 -4.35 2.06
C TYR A 280 19.30 -5.63 2.13
N LEU A 281 18.04 -5.50 2.55
CA LEU A 281 17.05 -6.57 2.52
C LEU A 281 16.14 -6.43 1.30
N PRO A 282 16.16 -7.39 0.35
CA PRO A 282 15.31 -7.33 -0.85
C PRO A 282 13.82 -7.30 -0.52
N ILE A 283 13.03 -6.55 -1.29
CA ILE A 283 11.57 -6.45 -1.06
C ILE A 283 10.87 -7.80 -1.18
N ARG A 284 11.39 -8.71 -2.01
CA ARG A 284 10.80 -10.03 -2.24
C ARG A 284 10.48 -10.78 -0.95
N THR A 285 11.37 -10.73 0.05
CA THR A 285 11.18 -11.44 1.33
C THR A 285 10.18 -10.74 2.25
N VAL A 286 9.97 -9.45 2.04
CA VAL A 286 9.13 -8.58 2.89
C VAL A 286 7.67 -8.54 2.42
N ILE A 287 7.37 -8.97 1.18
CA ILE A 287 6.01 -8.92 0.61
C ILE A 287 4.95 -9.57 1.51
N PRO A 288 5.14 -10.79 2.06
CA PRO A 288 4.13 -11.40 2.94
C PRO A 288 3.85 -10.55 4.17
N PHE A 289 4.89 -9.95 4.76
CA PHE A 289 4.75 -9.07 5.92
C PHE A 289 3.99 -7.77 5.57
N ILE A 290 4.25 -7.19 4.40
CA ILE A 290 3.50 -6.02 3.89
C ILE A 290 2.02 -6.34 3.73
N GLN A 291 1.69 -7.52 3.18
CA GLN A 291 0.30 -7.97 3.01
C GLN A 291 -0.41 -8.08 4.37
N THR A 292 0.17 -8.84 5.30
CA THR A 292 -0.37 -9.03 6.65
C THR A 292 -0.58 -7.70 7.38
N ALA A 293 0.41 -6.80 7.35
CA ALA A 293 0.29 -5.48 7.98
C ALA A 293 -0.79 -4.60 7.31
N THR A 294 -0.92 -4.68 5.98
CA THR A 294 -1.95 -3.95 5.23
C THR A 294 -3.35 -4.46 5.56
N ASP A 295 -3.54 -5.76 5.66
CA ASP A 295 -4.83 -6.36 5.99
C ASP A 295 -5.24 -6.08 7.44
N ALA A 296 -4.28 -6.16 8.37
CA ALA A 296 -4.47 -5.70 9.74
C ALA A 296 -4.90 -4.22 9.77
N LEU A 297 -4.19 -3.34 9.05
CA LEU A 297 -4.55 -1.92 8.98
C LEU A 297 -5.94 -1.69 8.38
N ARG A 298 -6.35 -2.46 7.36
CA ARG A 298 -7.70 -2.38 6.79
C ARG A 298 -8.76 -2.77 7.80
N ALA A 299 -8.53 -3.84 8.56
CA ALA A 299 -9.40 -4.27 9.65
C ALA A 299 -9.54 -3.19 10.72
N PHE A 300 -8.44 -2.61 11.20
CA PHE A 300 -8.46 -1.57 12.23
C PHE A 300 -9.14 -0.27 11.79
N THR A 301 -9.08 0.04 10.49
CA THR A 301 -9.56 1.33 9.96
C THR A 301 -10.91 1.24 9.27
N GLY A 302 -11.53 0.06 9.24
CA GLY A 302 -12.82 -0.18 8.58
C GLY A 302 -12.83 0.14 7.08
N SER A 303 -11.66 0.15 6.45
CA SER A 303 -11.48 0.62 5.06
C SER A 303 -11.30 -0.50 4.05
N GLY A 304 -11.44 -1.76 4.49
CA GLY A 304 -11.51 -2.93 3.64
C GLY A 304 -12.95 -3.23 3.19
N PRO A 305 -13.13 -3.86 2.02
CA PRO A 305 -14.41 -4.46 1.64
C PRO A 305 -14.63 -5.70 2.50
N TYR A 306 -14.93 -5.51 3.78
CA TYR A 306 -15.66 -6.55 4.49
C TYR A 306 -17.06 -6.49 3.90
N ASN A 307 -17.41 -7.51 3.13
CA ASN A 307 -18.80 -7.80 2.80
C ASN A 307 -19.65 -7.53 4.04
N GLU A 308 -20.82 -6.93 3.83
CA GLU A 308 -21.94 -6.94 4.76
C GLU A 308 -22.02 -8.36 5.33
N SER A 309 -21.50 -8.54 6.54
CA SER A 309 -21.39 -9.87 7.11
C SER A 309 -22.80 -10.22 7.55
N HIS A 310 -23.40 -11.19 6.85
CA HIS A 310 -24.51 -11.95 7.40
C HIS A 310 -24.21 -12.30 8.86
N GLY A 311 -25.23 -12.22 9.71
CA GLY A 311 -25.16 -12.35 11.18
C GLY A 311 -24.76 -13.75 11.66
N GLY A 312 -23.58 -14.21 11.28
CA GLY A 312 -22.88 -15.33 11.88
C GLY A 312 -22.08 -14.86 13.10
N THR A 313 -21.93 -15.77 14.06
CA THR A 313 -21.11 -15.56 15.26
C THR A 313 -19.72 -15.06 14.90
N LEU A 314 -19.38 -13.87 15.40
CA LEU A 314 -18.08 -13.23 15.22
C LEU A 314 -16.96 -14.20 15.62
N SER A 315 -15.84 -14.16 14.89
CA SER A 315 -14.67 -14.92 15.33
C SER A 315 -14.26 -14.46 16.73
N PRO A 316 -13.72 -15.34 17.59
CA PRO A 316 -13.35 -14.98 18.97
C PRO A 316 -12.41 -13.76 19.06
N LEU A 317 -11.59 -13.52 18.02
CA LEU A 317 -10.75 -12.33 17.88
C LEU A 317 -11.60 -11.06 17.64
N LEU A 318 -12.54 -11.09 16.69
CA LEU A 318 -13.44 -9.96 16.47
C LEU A 318 -14.35 -9.73 17.68
N GLU A 319 -14.78 -10.78 18.36
CA GLU A 319 -15.63 -10.68 19.54
C GLU A 319 -14.89 -10.05 20.73
N SER A 320 -13.61 -10.42 20.95
CA SER A 320 -12.72 -9.77 21.92
C SER A 320 -12.50 -8.28 21.61
N LEU A 321 -12.36 -7.94 20.33
CA LEU A 321 -12.16 -6.57 19.86
C LEU A 321 -13.44 -5.72 19.99
N VAL A 322 -14.61 -6.29 19.70
CA VAL A 322 -15.92 -5.63 19.91
C VAL A 322 -16.20 -5.44 21.39
N LYS A 323 -15.88 -6.43 22.24
CA LYS A 323 -16.09 -6.38 23.69
C LYS A 323 -15.05 -5.52 24.44
N ARG A 324 -14.06 -4.95 23.74
CA ARG A 324 -12.96 -4.14 24.32
C ARG A 324 -12.25 -4.80 25.50
N SER A 325 -12.23 -6.13 25.54
CA SER A 325 -11.55 -6.91 26.56
C SER A 325 -10.27 -7.49 25.94
N PRO A 326 -9.06 -7.04 26.35
CA PRO A 326 -7.82 -7.50 25.77
C PRO A 326 -7.52 -8.90 26.28
N ASN A 327 -7.81 -9.92 25.47
CA ASN A 327 -7.17 -11.22 25.62
C ASN A 327 -6.13 -11.33 24.50
N VAL A 328 -4.86 -11.27 24.88
CA VAL A 328 -3.72 -11.48 23.97
C VAL A 328 -3.89 -12.86 23.33
N TYR A 329 -4.06 -12.90 22.00
CA TYR A 329 -4.12 -14.17 21.27
C TYR A 329 -2.82 -14.40 20.49
N VAL A 330 -2.23 -15.58 20.72
CA VAL A 330 -1.13 -16.13 19.95
C VAL A 330 -1.78 -17.10 18.95
N GLY A 331 -1.71 -16.79 17.65
CA GLY A 331 -2.32 -17.61 16.61
C GLY A 331 -1.87 -19.08 16.69
N GLY A 332 -2.83 -20.00 16.64
CA GLY A 332 -2.54 -21.41 16.34
C GLY A 332 -2.11 -21.58 14.88
N PRO A 333 -1.57 -22.76 14.50
CA PRO A 333 -1.15 -23.01 13.13
C PRO A 333 -2.34 -22.83 12.17
N LEU A 334 -2.15 -21.96 11.18
CA LEU A 334 -3.09 -21.83 10.07
C LEU A 334 -3.07 -23.13 9.26
N PRO A 335 -4.22 -23.63 8.76
CA PRO A 335 -4.22 -24.73 7.83
C PRO A 335 -3.39 -24.33 6.60
N GLU A 336 -2.38 -25.15 6.28
CA GLU A 336 -1.58 -24.96 5.07
C GLU A 336 -2.50 -25.11 3.85
N LEU A 337 -2.72 -24.00 3.14
CA LEU A 337 -3.34 -24.03 1.81
C LEU A 337 -2.30 -24.55 0.83
N ALA A 338 -2.66 -25.57 0.06
CA ALA A 338 -1.79 -26.17 -0.94
C ALA A 338 -1.36 -25.12 -1.99
N PHE A 339 -0.13 -25.23 -2.48
CA PHE A 339 0.50 -24.26 -3.39
C PHE A 339 -0.25 -24.09 -4.72
N ASP A 340 -1.08 -25.05 -5.10
CA ASP A 340 -1.88 -25.08 -6.33
C ASP A 340 -3.36 -24.71 -6.14
N ASP A 341 -3.75 -24.22 -4.97
CA ASP A 341 -5.11 -23.69 -4.73
C ASP A 341 -5.37 -22.41 -5.57
N PRO A 342 -6.51 -22.30 -6.28
CA PRO A 342 -6.89 -21.10 -7.04
C PRO A 342 -6.92 -19.81 -6.20
N LEU A 343 -7.21 -19.89 -4.90
CA LEU A 343 -7.16 -18.76 -3.96
C LEU A 343 -5.73 -18.28 -3.69
N ASN A 344 -4.73 -19.10 -4.01
CA ASN A 344 -3.30 -18.79 -3.92
C ASN A 344 -2.66 -18.54 -5.29
N GLY A 345 -3.47 -18.34 -6.33
CA GLY A 345 -3.00 -18.06 -7.70
C GLY A 345 -2.51 -19.30 -8.45
N GLY A 346 -2.92 -20.50 -8.02
CA GLY A 346 -2.77 -21.72 -8.80
C GLY A 346 -3.49 -21.63 -10.15
N ILE A 347 -2.97 -22.32 -11.16
CA ILE A 347 -3.58 -22.38 -12.49
C ILE A 347 -4.85 -23.25 -12.39
N ASP A 348 -6.00 -22.73 -12.83
CA ASP A 348 -7.23 -23.52 -12.99
C ASP A 348 -6.94 -24.72 -13.91
N ARG A 349 -6.95 -25.93 -13.34
CA ARG A 349 -6.51 -27.15 -14.03
C ARG A 349 -7.58 -27.84 -14.89
N GLU A 350 -8.77 -27.25 -15.07
CA GLU A 350 -9.78 -27.84 -15.95
C GLU A 350 -10.34 -26.83 -16.96
N PRO A 351 -10.17 -27.07 -18.28
CA PRO A 351 -10.85 -26.30 -19.30
C PRO A 351 -12.17 -26.99 -19.62
N GLU A 352 -13.22 -26.73 -18.86
CA GLU A 352 -14.63 -26.73 -19.33
C GLU A 352 -15.60 -26.32 -18.21
N ASN A 353 -16.27 -25.18 -18.42
CA ASN A 353 -17.55 -24.80 -17.81
C ASN A 353 -17.66 -24.75 -16.25
N SER A 354 -16.74 -24.05 -15.57
CA SER A 354 -16.88 -23.78 -14.12
C SER A 354 -17.77 -22.57 -13.78
N ILE A 355 -17.91 -21.57 -14.66
CA ILE A 355 -18.71 -20.36 -14.38
C ILE A 355 -20.22 -20.69 -14.30
N GLU A 356 -20.74 -21.55 -15.17
CA GLU A 356 -22.16 -21.92 -15.17
C GLU A 356 -22.52 -22.84 -13.98
N LYS A 357 -21.59 -23.70 -13.54
CA LYS A 357 -21.77 -24.47 -12.30
C LYS A 357 -21.66 -23.61 -11.05
N HIS A 358 -20.84 -22.56 -11.07
CA HIS A 358 -20.74 -21.63 -9.94
C HIS A 358 -21.98 -20.73 -9.85
N ILE A 359 -22.57 -20.31 -10.97
CA ILE A 359 -23.83 -19.54 -10.98
C ILE A 359 -25.02 -20.41 -10.51
N ALA A 360 -25.06 -21.71 -10.88
CA ALA A 360 -26.13 -22.61 -10.45
C ALA A 360 -26.07 -22.99 -8.96
N ALA A 361 -24.88 -23.01 -8.35
CA ALA A 361 -24.72 -23.33 -6.93
C ALA A 361 -24.97 -22.14 -5.97
N VAL A 362 -25.10 -20.91 -6.49
CA VAL A 362 -25.23 -19.68 -5.69
C VAL A 362 -26.69 -19.19 -5.60
N LEU A 363 -27.63 -19.82 -6.29
CA LEU A 363 -29.05 -19.40 -6.28
C LEU A 363 -29.85 -19.79 -5.02
N ASP A 364 -29.28 -20.57 -4.09
CA ASP A 364 -29.99 -20.99 -2.87
C ASP A 364 -29.68 -20.15 -1.62
N TYR A 365 -28.91 -19.08 -1.71
CA TYR A 365 -28.74 -18.16 -0.58
C TYR A 365 -28.60 -16.70 -1.03
N TYR A 366 -29.74 -16.04 -1.21
CA TYR A 366 -29.92 -14.62 -0.92
C TYR A 366 -31.11 -14.44 0.02
#